data_AF-G0P048-F1
#
_entry.id   AF-G0P048-F1
#
_cell.length_a   1.000
_cell.length_b   1.000
_cell.length_c   1.000
_cell.angle_alpha   90.00
_cell.angle_beta   90.00
_cell.angle_gamma   90.00
#
_symmetry.space_group_name_H-M   'P 1'
#
loop_
_entity.id
_entity.type
_entity.pdbx_description
1 polymer ?
#
loop_
_entity_poly.entity_id
_entity_poly.type
_entity_poly.pdbx_seq_one_letter_code
_entity_poly.pdbx_strand_id
1 'polypeptide(L)'
;MTNGTPKLLEVAQVTIHPRAMSPEEIKDAAEKCDKSIDVIKALLDIGKAGIGFLKDKKTQELWTGRLEMVSGVGTILKGVLKFIPGPPNPMVEELQNLANAVEELEKKISNNFDEMKMHISEVNFFVKLMCPTVVLTRYMMDCMKDPGQRALQNFKKTYEKHSPIQLAYNLRSYLEQKSTNPLKMAMDAEKIKTVATFSKWEDIISRVLGQFLVLEAFGSGLLGIKGSFNWDRLYDSTHHIVDSMEKWKQEYKEDKSCNELYWEEMKSFLEPWLDKNAKLSNAEKADFIKNKLDNYLTADAFYVAVYDHYRGESHYWADIKAGGYQFINCFGPGGGNTFVYRSRFANDSSQNSFDTFRKNVQAFKDKNYQMPAALRNKGIANAGFIVLIGGLNEEIRHSNCPKGEAGPGWWTYTVDFGGPVHRRIFAGML
;
A
#
# COMPACT_ATOMS: atom_id res chain seq x y z
N MET A 1 -61.32 17.24 -48.59
CA MET A 1 -61.56 16.98 -47.16
C MET A 1 -61.60 15.48 -46.96
N THR A 2 -60.54 14.90 -46.41
CA THR A 2 -60.47 13.49 -46.01
C THR A 2 -60.16 13.46 -44.52
N ASN A 3 -61.14 13.02 -43.73
CA ASN A 3 -61.06 12.92 -42.28
C ASN A 3 -60.09 11.80 -41.88
N GLY A 4 -58.86 12.18 -41.53
CA GLY A 4 -57.91 11.28 -40.88
C GLY A 4 -58.02 11.40 -39.37
N THR A 5 -58.81 10.53 -38.73
CA THR A 5 -58.81 10.40 -37.27
C THR A 5 -57.51 9.70 -36.85
N PRO A 6 -56.68 10.27 -35.95
CA PRO A 6 -55.50 9.58 -35.45
C PRO A 6 -55.95 8.40 -34.59
N LYS A 7 -55.61 7.16 -35.00
CA LYS A 7 -55.70 6.00 -34.11
C LYS A 7 -54.63 6.16 -33.03
N LEU A 8 -55.06 6.41 -31.79
CA LEU A 8 -54.24 6.20 -30.60
C LEU A 8 -53.79 4.74 -30.57
N LEU A 9 -52.48 4.51 -30.63
CA LEU A 9 -51.91 3.20 -30.30
C LEU A 9 -52.22 2.94 -28.82
N GLU A 10 -53.07 1.95 -28.54
CA GLU A 10 -53.17 1.39 -27.20
C GLU A 10 -51.82 0.75 -26.85
N VAL A 11 -51.07 1.42 -25.96
CA VAL A 11 -49.92 0.82 -25.31
C VAL A 11 -50.46 -0.32 -24.47
N ALA A 12 -50.19 -1.57 -24.88
CA ALA A 12 -50.54 -2.76 -24.14
C ALA A 12 -50.06 -2.60 -22.68
N GLN A 13 -51.00 -2.44 -21.75
CA GLN A 13 -50.70 -2.48 -20.34
C GLN A 13 -50.26 -3.91 -20.01
N VAL A 14 -48.96 -4.11 -19.86
CA VAL A 14 -48.43 -5.38 -19.34
C VAL A 14 -48.83 -5.45 -17.87
N THR A 15 -49.90 -6.20 -17.59
CA THR A 15 -50.32 -6.51 -16.24
C THR A 15 -49.29 -7.44 -15.62
N ILE A 16 -48.42 -6.90 -14.77
CA ILE A 16 -47.41 -7.69 -14.04
C ILE A 16 -48.12 -8.38 -12.88
N HIS A 17 -48.27 -9.71 -12.96
CA HIS A 17 -48.79 -10.49 -11.84
C HIS A 17 -47.68 -10.75 -10.81
N PRO A 18 -47.90 -10.43 -9.52
CA PRO A 18 -46.99 -10.83 -8.46
C PRO A 18 -46.87 -12.35 -8.42
N ARG A 19 -45.64 -12.89 -8.48
CA ARG A 19 -45.38 -14.32 -8.19
C ARG A 19 -44.32 -14.44 -7.13
N ALA A 20 -44.43 -15.49 -6.30
CA ALA A 20 -43.37 -15.85 -5.39
C ALA A 20 -42.10 -16.24 -6.16
N MET A 21 -40.93 -15.95 -5.57
CA MET A 21 -39.66 -16.47 -6.08
C MET A 21 -39.66 -18.01 -6.00
N SER A 22 -39.07 -18.66 -7.01
CA SER A 22 -38.85 -20.10 -6.96
C SER A 22 -37.69 -20.45 -6.00
N PRO A 23 -37.60 -21.69 -5.51
CA PRO A 23 -36.48 -22.14 -4.69
C PRO A 23 -35.11 -21.91 -5.36
N GLU A 24 -35.02 -22.07 -6.68
CA GLU A 24 -33.80 -21.82 -7.45
C GLU A 24 -33.44 -20.34 -7.48
N GLU A 25 -34.43 -19.45 -7.63
CA GLU A 25 -34.23 -18.00 -7.58
C GLU A 25 -33.77 -17.53 -6.20
N ILE A 26 -34.31 -18.12 -5.14
CA ILE A 26 -33.88 -17.86 -3.75
C ILE A 26 -32.43 -18.31 -3.56
N LYS A 27 -32.08 -19.51 -4.04
CA LYS A 27 -30.71 -20.04 -3.93
C LYS A 27 -29.68 -19.19 -4.67
N ASP A 28 -29.99 -18.81 -5.92
CA ASP A 28 -29.13 -17.94 -6.73
C ASP A 28 -28.97 -16.55 -6.08
N ALA A 29 -30.04 -16.00 -5.51
CA ALA A 29 -29.99 -14.74 -4.79
C ALA A 29 -29.14 -14.83 -3.50
N ALA A 30 -29.25 -15.92 -2.75
CA ALA A 30 -28.42 -16.17 -1.56
C ALA A 30 -26.94 -16.28 -1.94
N GLU A 31 -26.61 -17.01 -3.00
CA GLU A 31 -25.24 -17.14 -3.51
C GLU A 31 -24.65 -15.79 -3.95
N LYS A 32 -25.46 -14.93 -4.59
CA LYS A 32 -25.04 -13.56 -4.95
C LYS A 32 -24.78 -12.69 -3.72
N CYS A 33 -25.60 -12.81 -2.68
CA CYS A 33 -25.39 -12.08 -1.42
C CYS A 33 -24.09 -12.54 -0.73
N ASP A 34 -23.89 -13.85 -0.60
CA ASP A 34 -22.70 -14.45 0.02
C ASP A 34 -21.41 -14.03 -0.72
N LYS A 35 -21.40 -14.18 -2.05
CA LYS A 35 -20.27 -13.72 -2.87
C LYS A 35 -20.04 -12.22 -2.75
N SER A 36 -21.10 -11.40 -2.64
CA SER A 36 -20.97 -9.96 -2.44
C SER A 36 -20.38 -9.61 -1.07
N ILE A 37 -20.70 -10.37 -0.03
CA ILE A 37 -20.07 -10.24 1.30
C ILE A 37 -18.56 -10.48 1.17
N ASP A 38 -18.13 -11.50 0.43
CA ASP A 38 -16.72 -11.77 0.19
C ASP A 38 -16.02 -10.62 -0.55
N VAL A 39 -16.70 -9.97 -1.51
CA VAL A 39 -16.17 -8.77 -2.17
C VAL A 39 -15.94 -7.62 -1.18
N ILE A 40 -16.92 -7.37 -0.31
CA ILE A 40 -16.85 -6.32 0.72
C ILE A 40 -15.76 -6.63 1.74
N LYS A 41 -15.61 -7.90 2.16
CA LYS A 41 -14.52 -8.33 3.04
C LYS A 41 -13.16 -8.16 2.36
N ALA A 42 -13.04 -8.50 1.07
CA ALA A 42 -11.81 -8.29 0.32
C ALA A 42 -11.42 -6.79 0.27
N LEU A 43 -12.40 -5.88 0.18
CA LEU A 43 -12.17 -4.43 0.27
C LEU A 43 -11.61 -3.99 1.64
N LEU A 44 -11.93 -4.69 2.73
CA LEU A 44 -11.34 -4.42 4.03
C LEU A 44 -9.83 -4.72 4.05
N ASP A 45 -9.36 -5.62 3.18
CA ASP A 45 -7.96 -6.03 3.08
C ASP A 45 -7.20 -5.37 1.93
N ILE A 46 -7.89 -4.66 1.01
CA ILE A 46 -7.31 -4.07 -0.19
C ILE A 46 -6.03 -3.27 0.06
N GLY A 47 -6.01 -2.37 1.05
CA GLY A 47 -4.82 -1.54 1.24
C GLY A 47 -3.61 -2.26 1.85
N LYS A 48 -3.73 -3.54 2.24
CA LYS A 48 -2.56 -4.39 2.56
C LYS A 48 -1.80 -4.82 1.30
N ALA A 49 -2.44 -4.85 0.14
CA ALA A 49 -1.85 -5.29 -1.13
C ALA A 49 -1.14 -4.15 -1.91
N GLY A 50 -1.10 -2.93 -1.37
CA GLY A 50 -0.68 -1.70 -2.08
C GLY A 50 -1.79 -1.17 -2.99
N ILE A 51 -1.61 -0.06 -3.70
CA ILE A 51 -2.63 0.44 -4.66
C ILE A 51 -2.51 -0.19 -6.06
N GLY A 52 -1.32 -0.67 -6.42
CA GLY A 52 -1.01 -1.21 -7.76
C GLY A 52 -1.82 -2.46 -8.15
N PHE A 53 -2.35 -3.23 -7.19
CA PHE A 53 -3.21 -4.38 -7.51
C PHE A 53 -4.49 -3.97 -8.26
N LEU A 54 -4.98 -2.72 -8.10
CA LEU A 54 -6.14 -2.23 -8.85
C LEU A 54 -5.88 -2.08 -10.36
N LYS A 55 -4.60 -2.05 -10.76
CA LYS A 55 -4.16 -1.93 -12.15
C LYS A 55 -3.82 -3.27 -12.81
N ASP A 56 -3.60 -4.32 -12.02
CA ASP A 56 -3.25 -5.63 -12.57
C ASP A 56 -4.43 -6.23 -13.36
N LYS A 57 -4.19 -6.59 -14.63
CA LYS A 57 -5.25 -7.05 -15.54
C LYS A 57 -5.95 -8.33 -15.05
N LYS A 58 -5.17 -9.28 -14.50
CA LYS A 58 -5.76 -10.52 -13.96
C LYS A 58 -6.64 -10.21 -12.75
N THR A 59 -6.20 -9.27 -11.93
CA THR A 59 -6.95 -8.76 -10.79
C THR A 59 -8.22 -8.07 -11.27
N GLN A 60 -8.19 -7.25 -12.32
CA GLN A 60 -9.40 -6.63 -12.88
C GLN A 60 -10.41 -7.64 -13.42
N GLU A 61 -9.96 -8.67 -14.13
CA GLU A 61 -10.83 -9.74 -14.61
C GLU A 61 -11.50 -10.46 -13.43
N LEU A 62 -10.73 -10.78 -12.38
CA LEU A 62 -11.24 -11.35 -11.14
C LEU A 62 -12.25 -10.43 -10.44
N TRP A 63 -11.95 -9.13 -10.36
CA TRP A 63 -12.82 -8.13 -9.73
C TRP A 63 -14.08 -7.87 -10.53
N THR A 64 -14.03 -7.95 -11.86
CA THR A 64 -15.21 -7.78 -12.72
C THR A 64 -16.25 -8.86 -12.43
N GLY A 65 -15.85 -10.14 -12.43
CA GLY A 65 -16.77 -11.24 -12.08
C GLY A 65 -17.29 -11.17 -10.64
N ARG A 66 -16.48 -10.64 -9.71
CA ARG A 66 -16.91 -10.37 -8.33
C ARG A 66 -17.95 -9.26 -8.24
N LEU A 67 -17.75 -8.16 -8.95
CA LEU A 67 -18.64 -7.01 -8.94
C LEU A 67 -19.95 -7.30 -9.72
N GLU A 68 -19.94 -8.22 -10.67
CA GLU A 68 -21.18 -8.75 -11.29
C GLU A 68 -22.12 -9.38 -10.23
N MET A 69 -21.59 -10.00 -9.18
CA MET A 69 -22.41 -10.52 -8.07
C MET A 69 -23.11 -9.40 -7.31
N VAL A 70 -22.40 -8.29 -7.06
CA VAL A 70 -22.94 -7.08 -6.41
C VAL A 70 -24.02 -6.43 -7.29
N SER A 71 -23.79 -6.36 -8.60
CA SER A 71 -24.81 -5.94 -9.57
C SER A 71 -26.04 -6.87 -9.58
N GLY A 72 -25.80 -8.17 -9.40
CA GLY A 72 -26.85 -9.17 -9.19
C GLY A 72 -27.75 -8.85 -8.00
N VAL A 73 -27.16 -8.48 -6.85
CA VAL A 73 -27.92 -8.05 -5.66
C VAL A 73 -28.79 -6.82 -5.97
N GLY A 74 -28.22 -5.80 -6.64
CA GLY A 74 -29.00 -4.63 -7.06
C GLY A 74 -30.18 -5.01 -7.96
N THR A 75 -29.96 -5.95 -8.89
CA THR A 75 -31.01 -6.46 -9.79
C THR A 75 -32.12 -7.20 -9.04
N ILE A 76 -31.76 -8.00 -8.03
CA ILE A 76 -32.71 -8.70 -7.15
C ILE A 76 -33.57 -7.68 -6.40
N LEU A 77 -32.96 -6.66 -5.79
CA LEU A 77 -33.68 -5.60 -5.08
C LEU A 77 -34.61 -4.83 -6.01
N LYS A 78 -34.18 -4.53 -7.24
CA LYS A 78 -35.05 -3.95 -8.28
C LYS A 78 -36.28 -4.82 -8.55
N GLY A 79 -36.14 -6.15 -8.49
CA GLY A 79 -37.23 -7.12 -8.55
C GLY A 79 -38.12 -7.03 -7.32
N VAL A 80 -37.56 -7.17 -6.11
CA VAL A 80 -38.28 -7.11 -4.82
C VAL A 80 -39.13 -5.84 -4.70
N LEU A 81 -38.59 -4.68 -5.09
CA LEU A 81 -39.27 -3.38 -5.05
C LEU A 81 -40.49 -3.26 -5.98
N LYS A 82 -40.67 -4.19 -6.91
CA LYS A 82 -41.86 -4.31 -7.77
C LYS A 82 -42.97 -5.16 -7.15
N PHE A 83 -42.74 -5.77 -5.99
CA PHE A 83 -43.70 -6.61 -5.28
C PHE A 83 -44.10 -5.96 -3.93
N ILE A 84 -45.40 -5.83 -3.65
CA ILE A 84 -45.98 -5.42 -2.35
C ILE A 84 -47.15 -6.37 -2.03
N PRO A 85 -47.51 -6.61 -0.76
CA PRO A 85 -46.77 -7.32 0.27
C PRO A 85 -47.08 -8.83 0.24
N GLY A 86 -46.07 -9.66 0.44
CA GLY A 86 -46.18 -11.12 0.54
C GLY A 86 -45.54 -11.66 1.82
N PRO A 87 -45.51 -13.00 2.02
CA PRO A 87 -44.90 -13.64 3.19
C PRO A 87 -43.44 -13.20 3.41
N PRO A 88 -42.88 -13.39 4.63
CA PRO A 88 -41.53 -12.94 4.97
C PRO A 88 -40.54 -13.29 3.86
N ASN A 89 -39.86 -12.26 3.36
CA ASN A 89 -38.94 -12.42 2.23
C ASN A 89 -37.84 -13.40 2.64
N PRO A 90 -37.66 -14.54 1.94
CA PRO A 90 -36.65 -15.53 2.30
C PRO A 90 -35.22 -14.99 2.19
N MET A 91 -35.05 -13.80 1.61
CA MET A 91 -33.78 -13.09 1.47
C MET A 91 -33.48 -12.08 2.58
N VAL A 92 -34.36 -11.88 3.58
CA VAL A 92 -34.16 -10.86 4.62
C VAL A 92 -32.84 -11.07 5.37
N GLU A 93 -32.54 -12.30 5.78
CA GLU A 93 -31.32 -12.62 6.54
C GLU A 93 -30.07 -12.31 5.72
N GLU A 94 -30.06 -12.70 4.44
CA GLU A 94 -28.89 -12.55 3.55
C GLU A 94 -28.63 -11.10 3.16
N LEU A 95 -29.70 -10.32 2.92
CA LEU A 95 -29.58 -8.88 2.70
C LEU A 95 -29.14 -8.16 3.98
N GLN A 96 -29.59 -8.62 5.15
CA GLN A 96 -29.15 -8.06 6.43
C GLN A 96 -27.66 -8.37 6.70
N ASN A 97 -27.22 -9.59 6.43
CA ASN A 97 -25.82 -10.01 6.53
C ASN A 97 -24.93 -9.19 5.60
N LEU A 98 -25.37 -8.98 4.36
CA LEU A 98 -24.68 -8.11 3.40
C LEU A 98 -24.63 -6.65 3.89
N ALA A 99 -25.74 -6.11 4.39
CA ALA A 99 -25.77 -4.76 4.94
C ALA A 99 -24.85 -4.60 6.16
N ASN A 100 -24.74 -5.62 7.01
CA ASN A 100 -23.82 -5.61 8.15
C ASN A 100 -22.36 -5.59 7.68
N ALA A 101 -22.00 -6.36 6.65
CA ALA A 101 -20.66 -6.32 6.06
C ALA A 101 -20.31 -4.93 5.47
N VAL A 102 -21.28 -4.28 4.80
CA VAL A 102 -21.11 -2.90 4.32
C VAL A 102 -20.94 -1.91 5.47
N GLU A 103 -21.69 -2.10 6.55
CA GLU A 103 -21.59 -1.25 7.75
C GLU A 103 -20.21 -1.37 8.42
N GLU A 104 -19.62 -2.57 8.47
CA GLU A 104 -18.24 -2.77 8.93
C GLU A 104 -17.22 -2.04 8.05
N LEU A 105 -17.41 -2.06 6.72
CA LEU A 105 -16.60 -1.30 5.78
C LEU A 105 -16.71 0.21 6.00
N GLU A 106 -17.93 0.73 6.19
CA GLU A 106 -18.16 2.15 6.51
C GLU A 106 -17.48 2.52 7.83
N LYS A 107 -17.61 1.71 8.89
CA LYS A 107 -16.98 1.97 10.19
C LYS A 107 -15.46 2.02 10.09
N LYS A 108 -14.84 1.05 9.40
CA LYS A 108 -13.37 1.02 9.26
C LYS A 108 -12.85 2.25 8.50
N ILE A 109 -13.54 2.64 7.44
CA ILE A 109 -13.16 3.83 6.66
C ILE A 109 -13.39 5.09 7.48
N SER A 110 -14.54 5.22 8.15
CA SER A 110 -14.84 6.37 9.02
C SER A 110 -13.82 6.54 10.14
N ASN A 111 -13.41 5.45 10.80
CA ASN A 111 -12.38 5.48 11.85
C ASN A 111 -11.04 6.00 11.33
N ASN A 112 -10.60 5.50 10.16
CA ASN A 112 -9.38 6.02 9.52
C ASN A 112 -9.50 7.52 9.24
N PHE A 113 -10.70 8.04 8.91
CA PHE A 113 -10.96 9.47 8.69
C PHE A 113 -11.06 10.30 9.95
N ASP A 114 -11.65 9.79 11.02
CA ASP A 114 -11.68 10.49 12.30
C ASP A 114 -10.27 10.65 12.88
N GLU A 115 -9.40 9.66 12.68
CA GLU A 115 -7.96 9.77 12.96
C GLU A 115 -7.25 10.79 12.07
N MET A 116 -7.78 11.07 10.88
CA MET A 116 -7.19 12.05 9.97
C MET A 116 -7.56 13.46 10.38
N LYS A 117 -8.84 13.79 10.65
CA LYS A 117 -9.47 15.13 10.87
C LYS A 117 -8.70 16.26 11.59
N MET A 118 -7.53 16.02 12.15
CA MET A 118 -6.65 17.00 12.75
C MET A 118 -6.09 18.05 11.78
N HIS A 119 -6.22 17.91 10.45
CA HIS A 119 -5.71 18.91 9.50
C HIS A 119 -6.76 19.50 8.55
N ILE A 120 -6.74 20.84 8.40
CA ILE A 120 -7.68 21.63 7.57
C ILE A 120 -7.72 21.14 6.11
N SER A 121 -6.61 20.61 5.60
CA SER A 121 -6.48 20.01 4.26
C SER A 121 -7.37 18.80 4.02
N GLU A 122 -7.67 18.04 5.07
CA GLU A 122 -8.45 16.80 4.99
C GLU A 122 -9.95 17.11 5.05
N VAL A 123 -10.33 18.29 5.53
CA VAL A 123 -11.72 18.73 5.61
C VAL A 123 -12.34 18.84 4.22
N ASN A 124 -11.62 19.41 3.24
CA ASN A 124 -12.14 19.54 1.87
C ASN A 124 -12.28 18.18 1.18
N PHE A 125 -11.25 17.33 1.30
CA PHE A 125 -11.29 15.94 0.81
C PHE A 125 -12.49 15.19 1.44
N PHE A 126 -12.66 15.33 2.75
CA PHE A 126 -13.75 14.69 3.47
C PHE A 126 -15.13 15.19 3.02
N VAL A 127 -15.36 16.50 3.02
CA VAL A 127 -16.66 17.09 2.68
C VAL A 127 -17.06 16.82 1.23
N LYS A 128 -16.09 16.82 0.30
CA LYS A 128 -16.35 16.78 -1.14
C LYS A 128 -16.32 15.37 -1.74
N LEU A 129 -15.62 14.43 -1.10
CA LEU A 129 -15.52 13.04 -1.57
C LEU A 129 -16.11 12.07 -0.56
N MET A 130 -15.63 12.09 0.68
CA MET A 130 -16.04 11.09 1.66
C MET A 130 -17.50 11.21 2.08
N CYS A 131 -17.98 12.41 2.40
CA CYS A 131 -19.36 12.63 2.79
C CYS A 131 -20.35 12.12 1.73
N PRO A 132 -20.24 12.49 0.44
CA PRO A 132 -21.07 11.90 -0.61
C PRO A 132 -20.98 10.38 -0.71
N THR A 133 -19.77 9.82 -0.58
CA THR A 133 -19.54 8.37 -0.66
C THR A 133 -20.22 7.63 0.49
N VAL A 134 -20.09 8.15 1.72
CA VAL A 134 -20.73 7.62 2.92
C VAL A 134 -22.25 7.70 2.80
N VAL A 135 -22.80 8.85 2.36
CA VAL A 135 -24.23 9.00 2.17
C VAL A 135 -24.77 8.03 1.12
N LEU A 136 -24.06 7.85 0.00
CA LEU A 136 -24.46 6.88 -1.03
C LEU A 136 -24.40 5.43 -0.51
N THR A 137 -23.37 5.11 0.27
CA THR A 137 -23.21 3.80 0.93
C THR A 137 -24.35 3.52 1.93
N ARG A 138 -24.75 4.53 2.71
CA ARG A 138 -25.89 4.42 3.64
C ARG A 138 -27.19 4.15 2.90
N TYR A 139 -27.46 4.86 1.81
CA TYR A 139 -28.67 4.59 1.03
C TYR A 139 -28.62 3.23 0.31
N MET A 140 -27.44 2.74 -0.06
CA MET A 140 -27.28 1.36 -0.52
C MET A 140 -27.69 0.38 0.60
N MET A 141 -27.22 0.59 1.84
CA MET A 141 -27.62 -0.22 3.00
C MET A 141 -29.11 -0.15 3.29
N ASP A 142 -29.73 1.03 3.19
CA ASP A 142 -31.17 1.19 3.38
C ASP A 142 -31.94 0.33 2.36
N CYS A 143 -31.49 0.27 1.11
CA CYS A 143 -32.09 -0.60 0.10
C CYS A 143 -31.98 -2.10 0.44
N MET A 144 -31.01 -2.50 1.26
CA MET A 144 -30.82 -3.88 1.70
C MET A 144 -31.60 -4.19 2.98
N LYS A 145 -31.56 -3.31 3.99
CA LYS A 145 -32.20 -3.49 5.30
C LYS A 145 -33.72 -3.31 5.25
N ASP A 146 -34.20 -2.32 4.50
CA ASP A 146 -35.63 -2.02 4.33
C ASP A 146 -35.94 -1.73 2.84
N PRO A 147 -36.02 -2.77 2.00
CA PRO A 147 -36.29 -2.61 0.58
C PRO A 147 -37.66 -1.97 0.33
N GLY A 148 -37.67 -0.66 0.03
CA GLY A 148 -38.88 0.08 -0.28
C GLY A 148 -38.68 1.17 -1.33
N GLN A 149 -39.78 1.68 -1.90
CA GLN A 149 -39.75 2.76 -2.89
C GLN A 149 -39.03 4.01 -2.36
N ARG A 150 -39.16 4.30 -1.06
CA ARG A 150 -38.45 5.41 -0.41
C ARG A 150 -36.93 5.20 -0.42
N ALA A 151 -36.45 4.02 -0.05
CA ALA A 151 -35.03 3.68 -0.07
C ALA A 151 -34.47 3.79 -1.50
N LEU A 152 -35.17 3.23 -2.48
CA LEU A 152 -34.80 3.33 -3.91
C LEU A 152 -34.69 4.78 -4.37
N GLN A 153 -35.68 5.63 -4.06
CA GLN A 153 -35.67 7.04 -4.48
C GLN A 153 -34.53 7.82 -3.82
N ASN A 154 -34.26 7.58 -2.54
CA ASN A 154 -33.14 8.20 -1.82
C ASN A 154 -31.79 7.82 -2.43
N PHE A 155 -31.59 6.52 -2.71
CA PHE A 155 -30.39 6.04 -3.38
C PHE A 155 -30.26 6.65 -4.76
N LYS A 156 -31.30 6.54 -5.61
CA LYS A 156 -31.28 7.06 -6.98
C LYS A 156 -30.96 8.55 -7.05
N LYS A 157 -31.64 9.37 -6.24
CA LYS A 157 -31.41 10.83 -6.19
C LYS A 157 -29.97 11.17 -5.80
N THR A 158 -29.39 10.41 -4.88
CA THR A 158 -28.01 10.61 -4.44
C THR A 158 -27.02 10.13 -5.48
N TYR A 159 -27.27 8.97 -6.08
CA TYR A 159 -26.47 8.39 -7.15
C TYR A 159 -26.41 9.30 -8.38
N GLU A 160 -27.52 9.92 -8.78
CA GLU A 160 -27.54 10.86 -9.91
C GLU A 160 -26.73 12.14 -9.64
N LYS A 161 -26.64 12.57 -8.38
CA LYS A 161 -25.90 13.76 -7.96
C LYS A 161 -24.41 13.48 -7.72
N HIS A 162 -24.09 12.27 -7.28
CA HIS A 162 -22.80 11.86 -6.78
C HIS A 162 -22.47 10.45 -7.26
N SER A 163 -22.52 10.22 -8.58
CA SER A 163 -22.25 8.90 -9.11
C SER A 163 -20.79 8.51 -8.83
N PRO A 164 -20.47 7.23 -8.63
CA PRO A 164 -19.11 6.77 -8.38
C PRO A 164 -18.09 7.28 -9.41
N ILE A 165 -18.48 7.33 -10.69
CA ILE A 165 -17.63 7.91 -11.74
C ILE A 165 -17.39 9.42 -11.57
N GLN A 166 -18.40 10.19 -11.18
CA GLN A 166 -18.22 11.62 -10.86
C GLN A 166 -17.31 11.80 -9.64
N LEU A 167 -17.47 10.96 -8.63
CA LEU A 167 -16.63 10.97 -7.43
C LEU A 167 -15.18 10.61 -7.76
N ALA A 168 -14.94 9.65 -8.66
CA ALA A 168 -13.61 9.29 -9.13
C ALA A 168 -12.93 10.44 -9.90
N TYR A 169 -13.65 11.12 -10.80
CA TYR A 169 -13.12 12.30 -11.49
C TYR A 169 -12.84 13.46 -10.53
N ASN A 170 -13.71 13.68 -9.55
CA ASN A 170 -13.46 14.66 -8.50
C ASN A 170 -12.19 14.29 -7.73
N LEU A 171 -12.07 13.05 -7.24
CA LEU A 171 -10.90 12.56 -6.52
C LEU A 171 -9.62 12.80 -7.33
N ARG A 172 -9.63 12.44 -8.61
CA ARG A 172 -8.51 12.73 -9.52
C ARG A 172 -8.18 14.23 -9.54
N SER A 173 -9.16 15.09 -9.76
CA SER A 173 -8.95 16.55 -9.78
C SER A 173 -8.40 17.09 -8.45
N TYR A 174 -8.90 16.59 -7.31
CA TYR A 174 -8.38 16.91 -5.98
C TYR A 174 -6.92 16.50 -5.80
N LEU A 175 -6.55 15.34 -6.33
CA LEU A 175 -5.18 14.83 -6.23
C LEU A 175 -4.21 15.51 -7.23
N GLU A 176 -4.69 16.09 -8.33
CA GLU A 176 -3.84 16.77 -9.31
C GLU A 176 -3.24 18.08 -8.74
N GLN A 177 -3.99 18.83 -7.93
CA GLN A 177 -3.52 20.09 -7.36
C GLN A 177 -2.86 19.90 -6.00
N LYS A 178 -1.66 20.50 -5.83
CA LYS A 178 -0.86 20.37 -4.60
C LYS A 178 -1.59 20.84 -3.33
N SER A 179 -2.37 21.91 -3.41
CA SER A 179 -3.10 22.51 -2.29
C SER A 179 -4.37 21.75 -1.89
N THR A 180 -4.78 20.75 -2.68
CA THR A 180 -5.97 19.94 -2.41
C THR A 180 -5.68 18.45 -2.35
N ASN A 181 -4.44 18.04 -2.64
CA ASN A 181 -3.98 16.66 -2.57
C ASN A 181 -3.53 16.35 -1.13
N PRO A 182 -4.34 15.60 -0.35
CA PRO A 182 -4.03 15.39 1.06
C PRO A 182 -2.77 14.55 1.28
N LEU A 183 -2.43 13.64 0.36
CA LEU A 183 -1.16 12.91 0.41
C LEU A 183 0.01 13.88 0.31
N LYS A 184 0.04 14.74 -0.72
CA LYS A 184 1.14 15.70 -0.90
C LYS A 184 1.25 16.66 0.27
N MET A 185 0.12 17.13 0.79
CA MET A 185 0.10 18.03 1.93
C MET A 185 0.65 17.37 3.21
N ALA A 186 0.25 16.13 3.49
CA ALA A 186 0.75 15.38 4.65
C ALA A 186 2.25 15.10 4.50
N MET A 187 2.69 14.64 3.33
CA MET A 187 4.11 14.44 3.04
C MET A 187 4.88 15.75 3.18
N ASP A 188 4.37 16.88 2.68
CA ASP A 188 5.04 18.18 2.75
C ASP A 188 5.12 18.76 4.16
N ALA A 189 4.15 18.45 5.04
CA ALA A 189 4.18 18.84 6.44
C ALA A 189 5.28 18.11 7.23
N GLU A 190 5.68 16.91 6.82
CA GLU A 190 6.78 16.19 7.43
C GLU A 190 8.13 16.80 7.05
N LYS A 191 9.00 17.07 8.03
CA LYS A 191 10.39 17.44 7.73
C LYS A 191 11.13 16.29 7.04
N ILE A 192 10.94 15.06 7.54
CA ILE A 192 11.51 13.83 7.00
C ILE A 192 10.38 12.97 6.46
N LYS A 193 10.43 12.66 5.18
CA LYS A 193 9.37 11.91 4.48
C LYS A 193 9.38 10.46 4.92
N THR A 194 8.23 9.94 5.34
CA THR A 194 8.12 8.56 5.83
C THR A 194 7.30 7.63 4.93
N VAL A 195 7.67 6.34 4.94
CA VAL A 195 6.88 5.27 4.30
C VAL A 195 5.52 5.18 4.96
N ALA A 196 5.45 5.28 6.30
CA ALA A 196 4.21 5.22 7.04
C ALA A 196 3.17 6.25 6.57
N THR A 197 3.56 7.52 6.40
CA THR A 197 2.63 8.58 5.97
C THR A 197 2.17 8.37 4.53
N PHE A 198 3.07 8.00 3.62
CA PHE A 198 2.70 7.70 2.24
C PHE A 198 1.75 6.50 2.16
N SER A 199 2.10 5.40 2.83
CA SER A 199 1.31 4.15 2.84
C SER A 199 -0.06 4.32 3.49
N LYS A 200 -0.17 5.18 4.50
CA LYS A 200 -1.48 5.55 5.09
C LYS A 200 -2.40 6.12 4.00
N TRP A 201 -1.95 7.14 3.27
CA TRP A 201 -2.74 7.76 2.21
C TRP A 201 -3.00 6.83 1.02
N GLU A 202 -2.02 5.98 0.67
CA GLU A 202 -2.18 4.92 -0.32
C GLU A 202 -3.32 3.95 0.06
N ASP A 203 -3.37 3.48 1.31
CA ASP A 203 -4.45 2.62 1.82
C ASP A 203 -5.82 3.31 1.74
N ILE A 204 -5.91 4.57 2.18
CA ILE A 204 -7.16 5.35 2.17
C ILE A 204 -7.70 5.51 0.75
N ILE A 205 -6.86 5.99 -0.18
CA ILE A 205 -7.26 6.24 -1.57
C ILE A 205 -7.67 4.92 -2.25
N SER A 206 -6.91 3.84 -2.02
CA SER A 206 -7.24 2.50 -2.55
C SER A 206 -8.61 2.01 -2.09
N ARG A 207 -8.93 2.21 -0.80
CA ARG A 207 -10.23 1.82 -0.22
C ARG A 207 -11.38 2.63 -0.82
N VAL A 208 -11.19 3.94 -0.98
CA VAL A 208 -12.21 4.83 -1.59
C VAL A 208 -12.48 4.42 -3.04
N LEU A 209 -11.44 4.14 -3.82
CA LEU A 209 -11.59 3.65 -5.20
C LEU A 209 -12.31 2.30 -5.25
N GLY A 210 -11.95 1.38 -4.35
CA GLY A 210 -12.64 0.10 -4.21
C GLY A 210 -14.13 0.26 -3.84
N GLN A 211 -14.47 1.20 -2.96
CA GLN A 211 -15.86 1.53 -2.66
C GLN A 211 -16.61 2.08 -3.89
N PHE A 212 -15.97 2.92 -4.71
CA PHE A 212 -16.59 3.40 -5.95
C PHE A 212 -16.97 2.24 -6.87
N LEU A 213 -16.10 1.24 -7.01
CA LEU A 213 -16.39 0.05 -7.82
C LEU A 213 -17.63 -0.70 -7.31
N VAL A 214 -17.75 -0.92 -5.99
CA VAL A 214 -18.93 -1.59 -5.40
C VAL A 214 -20.20 -0.77 -5.53
N LEU A 215 -20.15 0.54 -5.29
CA LEU A 215 -21.31 1.42 -5.43
C LEU A 215 -21.78 1.51 -6.89
N GLU A 216 -20.84 1.50 -7.85
CA GLU A 216 -21.17 1.50 -9.27
C GLU A 216 -21.81 0.17 -9.67
N ALA A 217 -21.29 -0.94 -9.16
CA ALA A 217 -21.84 -2.27 -9.36
C ALA A 217 -23.28 -2.38 -8.87
N PHE A 218 -23.49 -2.02 -7.59
CA PHE A 218 -24.81 -2.04 -6.98
C PHE A 218 -25.80 -1.12 -7.70
N GLY A 219 -25.38 0.12 -7.98
CA GLY A 219 -26.21 1.10 -8.67
C GLY A 219 -26.57 0.67 -10.09
N SER A 220 -25.64 0.06 -10.82
CA SER A 220 -25.87 -0.48 -12.16
C SER A 220 -26.99 -1.53 -12.15
N GLY A 221 -26.93 -2.48 -11.20
CA GLY A 221 -27.97 -3.50 -11.03
C GLY A 221 -29.31 -2.93 -10.60
N LEU A 222 -29.32 -2.12 -9.54
CA LEU A 222 -30.54 -1.58 -8.94
C LEU A 222 -31.30 -0.64 -9.88
N LEU A 223 -30.57 0.24 -10.58
CA LEU A 223 -31.16 1.21 -11.50
C LEU A 223 -31.35 0.61 -12.90
N GLY A 224 -30.70 -0.53 -13.20
CA GLY A 224 -30.67 -1.16 -14.52
C GLY A 224 -29.96 -0.29 -15.55
N ILE A 225 -28.89 0.38 -15.14
CA ILE A 225 -28.01 1.12 -16.03
C ILE A 225 -27.25 0.07 -16.84
N LYS A 226 -27.53 -0.01 -18.13
CA LYS A 226 -26.85 -0.94 -19.04
C LYS A 226 -25.57 -0.30 -19.55
N GLY A 227 -24.42 -0.92 -19.28
CA GLY A 227 -23.18 -0.65 -20.02
C GLY A 227 -21.91 -0.93 -19.23
N SER A 228 -20.96 -1.64 -19.86
CA SER A 228 -19.57 -1.69 -19.42
C SER A 228 -18.91 -0.30 -19.38
N PHE A 229 -19.48 0.68 -20.11
CA PHE A 229 -18.90 2.00 -20.30
C PHE A 229 -18.59 2.78 -19.00
N ASN A 230 -19.46 2.72 -17.99
CA ASN A 230 -19.18 3.39 -16.71
C ASN A 230 -18.06 2.69 -15.93
N TRP A 231 -17.98 1.37 -16.06
CA TRP A 231 -16.98 0.53 -15.43
C TRP A 231 -15.62 0.75 -16.07
N ASP A 232 -15.56 0.71 -17.39
CA ASP A 232 -14.36 0.98 -18.18
C ASP A 232 -13.78 2.35 -17.82
N ARG A 233 -14.64 3.38 -17.74
CA ARG A 233 -14.22 4.74 -17.32
C ARG A 233 -13.77 4.82 -15.87
N LEU A 234 -14.39 4.05 -14.97
CA LEU A 234 -14.01 4.03 -13.56
C LEU A 234 -12.66 3.32 -13.38
N TYR A 235 -12.40 2.25 -14.13
CA TYR A 235 -11.08 1.61 -14.22
C TYR A 235 -10.03 2.55 -14.80
N ASP A 236 -10.33 3.26 -15.89
CA ASP A 236 -9.42 4.26 -16.48
C ASP A 236 -9.06 5.36 -15.48
N SER A 237 -10.05 5.89 -14.76
CA SER A 237 -9.80 6.90 -13.72
C SER A 237 -8.98 6.33 -12.55
N THR A 238 -9.24 5.07 -12.18
CA THR A 238 -8.48 4.36 -11.14
C THR A 238 -7.03 4.20 -11.55
N HIS A 239 -6.77 3.74 -12.78
CA HIS A 239 -5.43 3.65 -13.35
C HIS A 239 -4.68 4.97 -13.30
N HIS A 240 -5.31 6.06 -13.72
CA HIS A 240 -4.66 7.37 -13.70
C HIS A 240 -4.27 7.79 -12.28
N ILE A 241 -5.11 7.51 -11.28
CA ILE A 241 -4.81 7.81 -9.88
C ILE A 241 -3.67 6.93 -9.36
N VAL A 242 -3.70 5.62 -9.64
CA VAL A 242 -2.64 4.66 -9.29
C VAL A 242 -1.30 5.11 -9.88
N ASP A 243 -1.26 5.42 -11.18
CA ASP A 243 -0.06 5.86 -11.89
C ASP A 243 0.50 7.16 -11.30
N SER A 244 -0.40 8.09 -10.97
CA SER A 244 -0.01 9.34 -10.32
C SER A 244 0.60 9.10 -8.95
N MET A 245 0.03 8.18 -8.17
CA MET A 245 0.55 7.80 -6.85
C MET A 245 1.91 7.11 -6.94
N GLU A 246 2.08 6.15 -7.83
CA GLU A 246 3.37 5.49 -8.07
C GLU A 246 4.43 6.51 -8.47
N LYS A 247 4.07 7.43 -9.37
CA LYS A 247 4.94 8.54 -9.77
C LYS A 247 5.33 9.42 -8.58
N TRP A 248 4.38 9.87 -7.76
CA TRP A 248 4.70 10.71 -6.59
C TRP A 248 5.56 9.96 -5.57
N LYS A 249 5.33 8.66 -5.37
CA LYS A 249 6.17 7.82 -4.50
C LYS A 249 7.62 7.85 -4.95
N GLN A 250 7.84 7.72 -6.27
CA GLN A 250 9.17 7.79 -6.85
C GLN A 250 9.77 9.20 -6.77
N GLU A 251 8.98 10.24 -7.07
CA GLU A 251 9.40 11.64 -6.92
C GLU A 251 9.90 11.93 -5.49
N TYR A 252 9.19 11.46 -4.45
CA TYR A 252 9.62 11.63 -3.06
C TYR A 252 10.87 10.81 -2.71
N LYS A 253 11.01 9.59 -3.25
CA LYS A 253 12.21 8.75 -3.03
C LYS A 253 13.46 9.31 -3.68
N GLU A 254 13.32 9.97 -4.83
CA GLU A 254 14.43 10.54 -5.61
C GLU A 254 14.75 11.99 -5.23
N ASP A 255 13.90 12.65 -4.45
CA ASP A 255 14.11 14.02 -4.00
C ASP A 255 15.40 14.11 -3.16
N LYS A 256 16.44 14.64 -3.78
CA LYS A 256 17.77 14.82 -3.17
C LYS A 256 17.70 15.65 -1.90
N SER A 257 16.84 16.67 -1.85
CA SER A 257 16.72 17.53 -0.67
C SER A 257 16.17 16.75 0.52
N CYS A 258 15.15 15.91 0.28
CA CYS A 258 14.61 15.00 1.29
C CYS A 258 15.63 13.92 1.69
N ASN A 259 16.39 13.40 0.72
CA ASN A 259 17.38 12.35 0.95
C ASN A 259 18.59 12.78 1.79
N GLU A 260 18.98 14.05 1.74
CA GLU A 260 20.02 14.54 2.66
C GLU A 260 19.44 14.83 4.05
N LEU A 261 18.20 15.33 4.15
CA LEU A 261 17.58 15.65 5.44
C LEU A 261 17.44 14.43 6.35
N TYR A 262 16.99 13.28 5.83
CA TYR A 262 16.85 12.08 6.67
C TYR A 262 18.22 11.56 7.14
N TRP A 263 19.25 11.70 6.30
CA TRP A 263 20.60 11.25 6.64
C TRP A 263 21.25 12.10 7.72
N GLU A 264 21.06 13.42 7.66
CA GLU A 264 21.50 14.33 8.71
C GLU A 264 20.73 14.12 10.02
N GLU A 265 19.44 13.80 9.95
CA GLU A 265 18.68 13.37 11.12
C GLU A 265 19.22 12.07 11.70
N MET A 266 19.52 11.07 10.86
CA MET A 266 20.09 9.80 11.29
C MET A 266 21.45 9.98 12.00
N LYS A 267 22.32 10.84 11.46
CA LYS A 267 23.60 11.21 12.11
C LYS A 267 23.38 11.82 13.50
N SER A 268 22.47 12.78 13.58
CA SER A 268 22.18 13.50 14.82
C SER A 268 21.48 12.62 15.86
N PHE A 269 20.75 11.60 15.40
CA PHE A 269 20.00 10.68 16.22
C PHE A 269 20.86 9.54 16.80
N LEU A 270 21.75 8.97 15.99
CA LEU A 270 22.32 7.64 16.25
C LEU A 270 23.11 7.56 17.56
N GLU A 271 24.09 8.44 17.74
CA GLU A 271 24.97 8.44 18.91
C GLU A 271 24.22 8.71 20.23
N PRO A 272 23.40 9.78 20.35
CA PRO A 272 22.60 10.01 21.56
C PRO A 272 21.64 8.86 21.89
N TRP A 273 21.07 8.23 20.86
CA TRP A 273 20.19 7.08 21.05
C TRP A 273 20.95 5.85 21.54
N LEU A 274 22.14 5.56 21.00
CA LEU A 274 22.98 4.45 21.44
C LEU A 274 23.35 4.59 22.92
N ASP A 275 23.77 5.78 23.36
CA ASP A 275 24.12 6.04 24.76
C ASP A 275 22.95 5.85 25.72
N LYS A 276 21.78 6.39 25.36
CA LYS A 276 20.57 6.22 26.15
C LYS A 276 20.14 4.76 26.26
N ASN A 277 20.46 3.95 25.26
CA ASN A 277 20.05 2.56 25.15
C ASN A 277 21.22 1.57 25.31
N ALA A 278 22.26 1.94 26.06
CA ALA A 278 23.46 1.12 26.25
C ALA A 278 23.17 -0.30 26.77
N LYS A 279 22.09 -0.48 27.54
CA LYS A 279 21.67 -1.76 28.14
C LYS A 279 21.06 -2.75 27.15
N LEU A 280 20.65 -2.31 25.96
CA LEU A 280 20.13 -3.21 24.93
C LEU A 280 21.26 -4.08 24.36
N SER A 281 20.92 -5.29 23.95
CA SER A 281 21.82 -6.16 23.19
C SER A 281 22.14 -5.56 21.82
N ASN A 282 23.22 -6.05 21.19
CA ASN A 282 23.58 -5.64 19.82
C ASN A 282 22.45 -5.95 18.82
N ALA A 283 21.73 -7.05 19.03
CA ALA A 283 20.63 -7.47 18.15
C ALA A 283 19.45 -6.49 18.24
N GLU A 284 19.02 -6.14 19.46
CA GLU A 284 17.95 -5.15 19.70
C GLU A 284 18.31 -3.78 19.15
N LYS A 285 19.58 -3.35 19.31
CA LYS A 285 20.08 -2.10 18.72
C LYS A 285 20.02 -2.15 17.19
N ALA A 286 20.51 -3.23 16.58
CA ALA A 286 20.53 -3.38 15.13
C ALA A 286 19.10 -3.43 14.53
N ASP A 287 18.17 -4.12 15.17
CA ASP A 287 16.77 -4.20 14.76
C ASP A 287 16.07 -2.84 14.87
N PHE A 288 16.31 -2.09 15.95
CA PHE A 288 15.75 -0.74 16.09
C PHE A 288 16.24 0.20 15.00
N ILE A 289 17.56 0.22 14.76
CA ILE A 289 18.16 1.08 13.73
C ILE A 289 17.64 0.70 12.34
N LYS A 290 17.55 -0.61 12.04
CA LYS A 290 16.93 -1.12 10.81
C LYS A 290 15.50 -0.62 10.66
N ASN A 291 14.66 -0.74 11.68
CA ASN A 291 13.26 -0.32 11.62
C ASN A 291 13.12 1.21 11.40
N LYS A 292 14.01 2.01 11.98
CA LYS A 292 14.06 3.46 11.70
C LYS A 292 14.41 3.75 10.24
N LEU A 293 15.40 3.03 9.68
CA LEU A 293 15.79 3.16 8.29
C LEU A 293 14.70 2.71 7.31
N ASP A 294 13.99 1.61 7.62
CA ASP A 294 12.86 1.09 6.82
C ASP A 294 11.71 2.09 6.70
N ASN A 295 11.58 3.00 7.66
CA ASN A 295 10.52 3.99 7.67
C ASN A 295 10.84 5.25 6.86
N TYR A 296 12.09 5.48 6.45
CA TYR A 296 12.40 6.61 5.56
C TYR A 296 11.92 6.32 4.14
N LEU A 297 11.19 7.27 3.55
CA LEU A 297 10.78 7.15 2.15
C LEU A 297 11.93 7.56 1.23
N THR A 298 12.80 6.60 0.91
CA THR A 298 14.01 6.82 0.10
C THR A 298 14.25 5.68 -0.89
N ALA A 299 15.07 5.95 -1.91
CA ALA A 299 15.61 4.95 -2.83
C ALA A 299 16.91 4.30 -2.32
N ASP A 300 17.53 4.86 -1.27
CA ASP A 300 18.81 4.39 -0.74
C ASP A 300 18.65 3.02 -0.06
N ALA A 301 19.63 2.14 -0.25
CA ALA A 301 19.69 0.84 0.40
C ALA A 301 20.72 0.86 1.53
N PHE A 302 20.45 0.15 2.62
CA PHE A 302 21.22 0.32 3.86
C PHE A 302 21.87 -0.96 4.35
N TYR A 303 23.04 -0.79 4.96
CA TYR A 303 23.62 -1.73 5.91
C TYR A 303 23.71 -1.10 7.30
N VAL A 304 23.44 -1.91 8.32
CA VAL A 304 23.63 -1.59 9.73
C VAL A 304 24.52 -2.67 10.33
N ALA A 305 25.54 -2.29 11.08
CA ALA A 305 26.32 -3.22 11.88
C ALA A 305 26.49 -2.68 13.29
N VAL A 306 26.16 -3.50 14.29
CA VAL A 306 26.37 -3.22 15.72
C VAL A 306 27.24 -4.33 16.29
N TYR A 307 28.31 -3.97 17.00
CA TYR A 307 29.30 -4.93 17.49
C TYR A 307 30.05 -4.38 18.70
N ASP A 308 30.70 -5.26 19.46
CA ASP A 308 31.42 -4.89 20.67
C ASP A 308 32.71 -4.11 20.37
N HIS A 309 33.32 -3.54 21.42
CA HIS A 309 34.64 -2.93 21.32
C HIS A 309 35.71 -3.94 20.88
N TYR A 310 36.55 -3.54 19.93
CA TYR A 310 37.70 -4.33 19.52
C TYR A 310 38.98 -3.79 20.16
N ARG A 311 39.96 -4.68 20.37
CA ARG A 311 41.26 -4.35 20.99
C ARG A 311 42.45 -4.38 20.01
N GLY A 312 42.22 -4.70 18.73
CA GLY A 312 43.27 -4.74 17.71
C GLY A 312 42.79 -5.22 16.34
N GLU A 313 43.68 -5.15 15.34
CA GLU A 313 43.40 -5.51 13.94
C GLU A 313 43.03 -6.99 13.72
N SER A 314 43.26 -7.83 14.73
CA SER A 314 42.84 -9.24 14.71
C SER A 314 41.34 -9.43 14.74
N HIS A 315 40.57 -8.47 15.27
CA HIS A 315 39.11 -8.53 15.36
C HIS A 315 38.40 -7.62 14.36
N TYR A 316 39.04 -6.49 14.02
CA TYR A 316 38.43 -5.47 13.19
C TYR A 316 39.48 -4.77 12.33
N TRP A 317 39.24 -4.69 11.03
CA TRP A 317 39.95 -3.82 10.11
C TRP A 317 38.95 -3.24 9.12
N ALA A 318 39.14 -1.98 8.70
CA ALA A 318 38.26 -1.32 7.76
C ALA A 318 39.02 -0.48 6.74
N ASP A 319 38.51 -0.45 5.51
CA ASP A 319 38.84 0.50 4.45
C ASP A 319 37.53 1.17 4.00
N ILE A 320 37.34 2.43 4.40
CA ILE A 320 36.11 3.19 4.16
C ILE A 320 36.40 4.24 3.09
N LYS A 321 35.85 4.02 1.89
CA LYS A 321 35.97 4.94 0.75
C LYS A 321 34.75 5.86 0.62
N ALA A 322 33.62 5.42 1.16
CA ALA A 322 32.40 6.18 1.27
C ALA A 322 32.64 7.38 2.20
N GLY A 323 32.37 8.60 1.73
CA GLY A 323 32.46 9.79 2.55
C GLY A 323 31.39 9.83 3.63
N GLY A 324 31.43 10.84 4.51
CA GLY A 324 30.43 11.05 5.58
C GLY A 324 29.00 11.26 5.08
N TYR A 325 28.80 11.45 3.77
CA TYR A 325 27.49 11.48 3.14
C TYR A 325 26.95 10.08 2.80
N GLN A 326 27.71 8.99 2.96
CA GLN A 326 27.25 7.61 2.76
C GLN A 326 27.59 6.67 3.92
N PHE A 327 28.46 7.09 4.84
CA PHE A 327 28.87 6.27 5.99
C PHE A 327 28.77 7.06 7.30
N ILE A 328 28.08 6.50 8.30
CA ILE A 328 28.01 6.98 9.68
C ILE A 328 28.71 5.96 10.55
N ASN A 329 29.60 6.40 11.43
CA ASN A 329 30.32 5.54 12.34
C ASN A 329 30.29 6.12 13.76
N CYS A 330 29.99 5.27 14.73
CA CYS A 330 29.94 5.59 16.16
C CYS A 330 30.83 4.58 16.89
N PHE A 331 31.93 5.06 17.48
CA PHE A 331 32.87 4.24 18.25
C PHE A 331 32.79 4.59 19.73
N GLY A 332 32.35 3.67 20.59
CA GLY A 332 32.13 3.99 22.02
C GLY A 332 30.67 3.97 22.44
N PRO A 333 29.81 4.80 21.82
CA PRO A 333 28.44 5.02 22.28
C PRO A 333 27.65 3.74 22.50
N GLY A 334 26.88 3.71 23.59
CA GLY A 334 26.06 2.55 23.96
C GLY A 334 26.84 1.29 24.36
N GLY A 335 28.13 1.41 24.69
CA GLY A 335 28.97 0.30 25.17
C GLY A 335 29.55 -0.58 24.05
N GLY A 336 29.58 -0.10 22.81
CA GLY A 336 30.07 -0.83 21.65
C GLY A 336 30.38 0.09 20.47
N ASN A 337 30.34 -0.47 19.27
CA ASN A 337 30.55 0.23 18.01
C ASN A 337 29.36 0.01 17.10
N THR A 338 29.06 1.00 16.26
CA THR A 338 27.98 0.92 15.29
C THR A 338 28.36 1.67 14.03
N PHE A 339 28.05 1.10 12.87
CA PHE A 339 28.04 1.89 11.65
C PHE A 339 26.76 1.67 10.86
N VAL A 340 26.39 2.72 10.12
CA VAL A 340 25.31 2.71 9.15
C VAL A 340 25.89 3.15 7.82
N TYR A 341 25.68 2.34 6.79
CA TYR A 341 26.08 2.63 5.43
C TYR A 341 24.86 2.75 4.55
N ARG A 342 24.83 3.75 3.66
CA ARG A 342 23.86 3.87 2.59
C ARG A 342 24.52 3.76 1.22
N SER A 343 23.98 2.89 0.38
CA SER A 343 24.27 2.86 -1.06
C SER A 343 23.16 3.60 -1.80
N ARG A 344 23.55 4.51 -2.69
CA ARG A 344 22.63 5.25 -3.55
C ARG A 344 22.35 4.53 -4.87
N PHE A 345 23.13 3.49 -5.19
CA PHE A 345 23.12 2.84 -6.50
C PHE A 345 22.82 1.35 -6.43
N ALA A 346 22.80 0.76 -5.23
CA ALA A 346 22.48 -0.65 -5.06
C ALA A 346 21.12 -1.02 -5.65
N ASN A 347 20.07 -0.25 -5.38
CA ASN A 347 18.74 -0.57 -5.90
C ASN A 347 18.63 -0.44 -7.43
N ASP A 348 19.44 0.43 -8.04
CA ASP A 348 19.49 0.62 -9.50
C ASP A 348 20.42 -0.36 -10.22
N SER A 349 21.27 -1.06 -9.48
CA SER A 349 22.27 -1.97 -10.05
C SER A 349 21.62 -3.21 -10.66
N SER A 350 22.16 -3.66 -11.80
CA SER A 350 21.73 -4.90 -12.45
C SER A 350 22.15 -6.13 -11.64
N GLN A 351 21.44 -7.24 -11.82
CA GLN A 351 21.81 -8.52 -11.19
C GLN A 351 23.25 -8.93 -11.53
N ASN A 352 23.68 -8.70 -12.78
CA ASN A 352 25.05 -8.98 -13.22
C ASN A 352 26.10 -8.14 -12.45
N SER A 353 25.77 -6.88 -12.12
CA SER A 353 26.65 -6.02 -11.31
C SER A 353 26.82 -6.59 -9.90
N PHE A 354 25.71 -6.99 -9.26
CA PHE A 354 25.73 -7.64 -7.96
C PHE A 354 26.49 -8.97 -7.98
N ASP A 355 26.26 -9.82 -8.98
CA ASP A 355 26.96 -11.10 -9.11
C ASP A 355 28.46 -10.92 -9.29
N THR A 356 28.86 -9.87 -10.03
CA THR A 356 30.27 -9.51 -10.21
C THR A 356 30.86 -9.00 -8.90
N PHE A 357 30.16 -8.10 -8.20
CA PHE A 357 30.59 -7.60 -6.89
C PHE A 357 30.75 -8.74 -5.87
N ARG A 358 29.77 -9.64 -5.81
CA ARG A 358 29.80 -10.86 -5.01
C ARG A 358 31.01 -11.72 -5.33
N LYS A 359 31.27 -12.01 -6.61
CA LYS A 359 32.46 -12.79 -7.02
C LYS A 359 33.75 -12.10 -6.58
N ASN A 360 33.84 -10.78 -6.69
CA ASN A 360 35.01 -10.02 -6.26
C ASN A 360 35.22 -10.11 -4.74
N VAL A 361 34.17 -9.96 -3.93
CA VAL A 361 34.23 -10.13 -2.47
C VAL A 361 34.65 -11.56 -2.10
N GLN A 362 34.09 -12.56 -2.78
CA GLN A 362 34.38 -13.98 -2.53
C GLN A 362 35.75 -14.43 -3.06
N ALA A 363 36.38 -13.68 -3.96
CA ALA A 363 37.73 -13.99 -4.45
C ALA A 363 38.82 -13.76 -3.39
N PHE A 364 38.50 -13.02 -2.32
CA PHE A 364 39.41 -12.78 -1.22
C PHE A 364 39.42 -13.89 -0.16
N LYS A 365 38.65 -14.98 -0.32
CA LYS A 365 38.68 -16.11 0.64
C LYS A 365 40.10 -16.61 0.88
N ASP A 366 40.53 -16.59 2.14
CA ASP A 366 41.86 -17.03 2.56
C ASP A 366 41.80 -17.73 3.92
N LYS A 367 42.14 -19.03 3.90
CA LYS A 367 42.19 -19.89 5.08
C LYS A 367 43.46 -19.69 5.92
N ASN A 368 44.42 -18.89 5.47
CA ASN A 368 45.71 -18.68 6.13
C ASN A 368 45.77 -17.42 7.00
N TYR A 369 44.68 -16.63 7.08
CA TYR A 369 44.52 -15.49 8.00
C TYR A 369 45.44 -14.28 7.75
N GLN A 370 46.13 -14.21 6.60
CA GLN A 370 47.14 -13.17 6.28
C GLN A 370 46.59 -11.99 5.45
N MET A 371 45.28 -11.87 5.36
CA MET A 371 44.62 -11.07 4.34
C MET A 371 44.67 -9.52 4.41
N PRO A 372 45.01 -8.82 5.53
CA PRO A 372 45.02 -7.36 5.54
C PRO A 372 45.86 -6.73 4.43
N ALA A 373 47.01 -7.32 4.07
CA ALA A 373 47.88 -6.81 3.01
C ALA A 373 47.25 -6.93 1.61
N ALA A 374 46.59 -8.05 1.29
CA ALA A 374 45.94 -8.26 0.00
C ALA A 374 44.74 -7.32 -0.19
N LEU A 375 43.93 -7.13 0.85
CA LEU A 375 42.82 -6.16 0.83
C LEU A 375 43.33 -4.72 0.74
N ARG A 376 44.38 -4.35 1.50
CA ARG A 376 45.01 -3.02 1.42
C ARG A 376 45.56 -2.71 0.03
N ASN A 377 46.18 -3.69 -0.63
CA ASN A 377 46.87 -3.46 -1.91
C ASN A 377 45.93 -3.50 -3.12
N LYS A 378 44.97 -4.44 -3.14
CA LYS A 378 44.11 -4.67 -4.31
C LYS A 378 42.75 -3.97 -4.17
N GLY A 379 42.23 -3.90 -2.95
CA GLY A 379 40.86 -3.45 -2.67
C GLY A 379 39.79 -4.31 -3.34
N ILE A 380 38.53 -3.96 -3.11
CA ILE A 380 37.37 -4.50 -3.84
C ILE A 380 36.85 -3.37 -4.72
N ALA A 381 36.80 -3.61 -6.03
CA ALA A 381 36.29 -2.62 -6.99
C ALA A 381 34.82 -2.29 -6.70
N ASN A 382 34.47 -1.00 -6.82
CA ASN A 382 33.14 -0.45 -6.51
C ASN A 382 32.69 -0.66 -5.05
N ALA A 383 33.59 -0.96 -4.12
CA ALA A 383 33.25 -1.02 -2.70
C ALA A 383 33.31 0.39 -2.08
N GLY A 384 32.20 0.84 -1.51
CA GLY A 384 32.15 2.04 -0.68
C GLY A 384 32.74 1.81 0.70
N PHE A 385 32.65 0.57 1.21
CA PHE A 385 33.40 0.17 2.39
C PHE A 385 33.81 -1.29 2.29
N ILE A 386 34.89 -1.64 2.99
CA ILE A 386 35.32 -3.02 3.22
C ILE A 386 35.66 -3.13 4.70
N VAL A 387 35.02 -4.06 5.40
CA VAL A 387 35.27 -4.37 6.80
C VAL A 387 35.64 -5.85 6.91
N LEU A 388 36.71 -6.14 7.63
CA LEU A 388 37.03 -7.47 8.11
C LEU A 388 36.70 -7.52 9.60
N ILE A 389 35.70 -8.29 9.99
CA ILE A 389 35.17 -8.34 11.37
C ILE A 389 35.00 -9.78 11.86
N GLY A 390 35.26 -10.05 13.14
CA GLY A 390 34.91 -11.32 13.77
C GLY A 390 35.16 -11.38 15.28
N GLY A 391 34.29 -12.12 15.98
CA GLY A 391 34.39 -12.37 17.41
C GLY A 391 34.04 -11.16 18.26
N LEU A 392 33.13 -10.31 17.79
CA LEU A 392 32.70 -9.07 18.44
C LEU A 392 31.18 -9.04 18.67
N ASN A 393 30.53 -10.21 18.77
CA ASN A 393 29.08 -10.32 18.90
C ASN A 393 28.36 -9.47 17.84
N GLU A 394 28.82 -9.57 16.60
CA GLU A 394 28.43 -8.67 15.52
C GLU A 394 27.05 -8.97 14.93
N GLU A 395 26.19 -7.96 14.95
CA GLU A 395 24.83 -8.01 14.44
C GLU A 395 24.72 -7.12 13.22
N ILE A 396 24.48 -7.75 12.07
CA ILE A 396 24.35 -7.07 10.77
C ILE A 396 22.90 -7.13 10.31
N ARG A 397 22.37 -6.00 9.86
CA ARG A 397 21.05 -5.87 9.24
C ARG A 397 21.16 -5.12 7.93
N HIS A 398 20.15 -5.29 7.07
CA HIS A 398 19.98 -4.51 5.86
C HIS A 398 18.55 -3.99 5.78
N SER A 399 18.36 -2.89 5.04
CA SER A 399 17.07 -2.24 4.88
C SER A 399 16.94 -1.69 3.45
N ASN A 400 15.70 -1.65 2.94
CA ASN A 400 15.34 -1.16 1.60
C ASN A 400 16.08 -1.85 0.44
N CYS A 401 16.12 -3.20 0.43
CA CYS A 401 16.73 -4.02 -0.64
C CYS A 401 15.67 -4.94 -1.31
N PRO A 402 14.82 -4.41 -2.22
CA PRO A 402 13.64 -5.12 -2.73
C PRO A 402 13.95 -6.33 -3.62
N LYS A 403 15.19 -6.45 -4.12
CA LYS A 403 15.63 -7.59 -4.96
C LYS A 403 15.94 -8.87 -4.16
N GLY A 404 15.64 -8.88 -2.84
CA GLY A 404 15.86 -10.05 -1.98
C GLY A 404 17.34 -10.35 -1.72
N GLU A 405 18.20 -9.38 -1.97
CA GLU A 405 19.63 -9.46 -1.70
C GLU A 405 19.88 -9.22 -0.22
N ALA A 406 20.94 -9.83 0.33
CA ALA A 406 21.30 -9.74 1.74
C ALA A 406 21.79 -8.33 2.18
N GLY A 407 21.46 -7.29 1.41
CA GLY A 407 21.78 -5.88 1.58
C GLY A 407 22.51 -5.26 0.38
N PRO A 408 22.91 -3.98 0.46
CA PRO A 408 23.54 -3.24 -0.65
C PRO A 408 25.02 -3.62 -0.86
N GLY A 409 25.32 -4.91 -1.02
CA GLY A 409 26.68 -5.42 -1.18
C GLY A 409 26.77 -6.91 -0.90
N TRP A 410 27.86 -7.37 -0.29
CA TRP A 410 28.06 -8.79 -0.01
C TRP A 410 28.98 -9.04 1.19
N TRP A 411 28.89 -10.22 1.79
CA TRP A 411 29.83 -10.71 2.81
C TRP A 411 30.29 -12.13 2.54
N THR A 412 31.41 -12.51 3.15
CA THR A 412 31.89 -13.89 3.15
C THR A 412 31.38 -14.66 4.35
N TYR A 413 31.48 -16.00 4.31
CA TYR A 413 31.09 -16.82 5.46
C TYR A 413 32.21 -16.83 6.50
N THR A 414 31.84 -16.97 7.76
CA THR A 414 32.78 -16.98 8.90
C THR A 414 33.80 -18.13 8.81
N VAL A 415 33.40 -19.25 8.21
CA VAL A 415 34.27 -20.41 7.94
C VAL A 415 35.29 -20.15 6.82
N ASP A 416 35.05 -19.17 5.96
CA ASP A 416 35.93 -18.86 4.82
C ASP A 416 37.21 -18.14 5.25
N PHE A 417 37.27 -17.63 6.48
CA PHE A 417 38.41 -16.88 7.04
C PHE A 417 38.89 -17.38 8.41
N GLY A 418 38.51 -18.62 8.75
CA GLY A 418 38.93 -19.57 9.80
C GLY A 418 39.84 -19.22 11.00
N GLY A 419 40.10 -17.96 11.34
CA GLY A 419 40.95 -17.62 12.47
C GLY A 419 40.27 -17.97 13.80
N PRO A 420 40.97 -17.82 14.94
CA PRO A 420 40.42 -18.14 16.27
C PRO A 420 39.13 -17.34 16.62
N VAL A 421 38.81 -16.31 15.84
CA VAL A 421 37.65 -15.42 16.03
C VAL A 421 36.68 -15.41 14.86
N HIS A 422 36.77 -16.40 13.94
CA HIS A 422 35.78 -16.63 12.86
C HIS A 422 35.42 -15.39 12.02
N ARG A 423 36.45 -14.70 11.50
CA ARG A 423 36.27 -13.43 10.76
C ARG A 423 35.44 -13.60 9.48
N ARG A 424 34.91 -12.49 8.97
CA ARG A 424 34.31 -12.36 7.63
C ARG A 424 34.61 -11.00 7.03
N ILE A 425 34.68 -10.95 5.70
CA ILE A 425 34.65 -9.70 4.94
C ILE A 425 33.19 -9.28 4.81
N PHE A 426 32.95 -8.00 5.00
CA PHE A 426 31.69 -7.34 4.78
C PHE A 426 31.93 -6.09 3.95
N ALA A 427 31.31 -5.99 2.78
CA ALA A 427 31.53 -4.87 1.87
C ALA A 427 30.22 -4.33 1.31
N GLY A 428 30.11 -3.01 1.27
CA GLY A 428 29.00 -2.29 0.64
C GLY A 428 29.37 -1.81 -0.75
N MET A 429 28.46 -1.97 -1.71
CA MET A 429 28.63 -1.49 -3.08
C MET A 429 28.30 0.00 -3.16
N LEU A 430 29.25 0.79 -3.65
CA LEU A 430 29.23 2.27 -3.63
C LEU A 430 27.99 2.85 -4.29
#